data_AF-A0AA39T2M7-F1
#
_entry.id   AF-A0AA39T2M7-F1
#
_cell.length_a   1.000
_cell.length_b   1.000
_cell.length_c   1.000
_cell.angle_alpha   90.00
_cell.angle_beta   90.00
_cell.angle_gamma   90.00
#
_symmetry.space_group_name_H-M   'P 1'
#
loop_
_entity.id
_entity.type
_entity.pdbx_description
1 polymer ?
#
loop_
_entity_poly.entity_id
_entity_poly.type
_entity_poly.pdbx_seq_one_letter_code
_entity_poly.pdbx_strand_id
1 'polypeptide(L)'
;MVWRKEYLDIVLVPSGLLIMFGYHLYLLYRCLKFPHTTVIGYENHNTKAWVEKMLLLEANDRSLALTVINGTVSASTFLATTSLALSSLIGAWIGSSSHNIFTNILIYGDTSTSVVSIKYISLLICFLLAFGSFVQCVRCYVHANFLISMPNTDVPVSYVQKSVLRGSLFWSVGLRAIYFATNLLFWIFGPIPMFAASVIMVMVLHILDSNSTPLHQFGPASRQNLFRKIGEEITAVTRVIDHHERSQESRSNASDVLGSDHRLQERQG
;
A
#
# COMPACT_ATOMS: atom_id res chain seq x y z
N MET A 1 -54.77 9.86 2.10
CA MET A 1 -53.59 10.52 1.49
C MET A 1 -52.35 9.66 1.69
N VAL A 2 -52.05 8.79 0.71
CA VAL A 2 -50.95 7.81 0.72
C VAL A 2 -49.75 8.42 -0.03
N TRP A 3 -49.13 9.44 0.54
CA TRP A 3 -48.24 10.40 -0.16
C TRP A 3 -46.85 10.54 0.51
N ARG A 4 -46.24 9.45 1.04
CA ARG A 4 -45.04 9.64 1.91
C ARG A 4 -43.84 8.71 1.71
N LYS A 5 -43.98 7.50 1.15
CA LYS A 5 -42.86 6.54 1.07
C LYS A 5 -42.13 6.58 -0.28
N GLU A 6 -42.85 6.48 -1.40
CA GLU A 6 -42.27 6.43 -2.75
C GLU A 6 -41.52 7.71 -3.15
N TYR A 7 -42.01 8.89 -2.77
CA TYR A 7 -41.31 10.16 -3.02
C TYR A 7 -40.00 10.29 -2.23
N LEU A 8 -39.92 9.65 -1.06
CA LEU A 8 -38.73 9.70 -0.22
C LEU A 8 -37.61 8.92 -0.89
N ASP A 9 -37.92 7.75 -1.45
CA ASP A 9 -36.98 6.91 -2.20
C ASP A 9 -36.46 7.61 -3.46
N ILE A 10 -37.35 8.27 -4.21
CA ILE A 10 -37.03 9.01 -5.44
C ILE A 10 -36.08 10.20 -5.18
N VAL A 11 -36.10 10.79 -3.99
CA VAL A 11 -35.25 11.95 -3.66
C VAL A 11 -34.00 11.55 -2.87
N LEU A 12 -34.11 10.67 -1.87
CA LEU A 12 -32.98 10.29 -1.02
C LEU A 12 -31.94 9.44 -1.75
N VAL A 13 -32.37 8.51 -2.61
CA VAL A 13 -31.42 7.62 -3.30
C VAL A 13 -30.55 8.42 -4.29
N PRO A 14 -31.13 9.24 -5.20
CA PRO A 14 -30.30 10.03 -6.12
C PRO A 14 -29.48 11.09 -5.39
N SER A 15 -30.00 11.72 -4.33
CA SER A 15 -29.23 12.70 -3.56
C SER A 15 -28.04 12.06 -2.84
N GLY A 16 -28.22 10.89 -2.20
CA GLY A 16 -27.11 10.15 -1.58
C GLY A 16 -26.05 9.72 -2.60
N LEU A 17 -26.46 9.24 -3.77
CA LEU A 17 -25.54 8.92 -4.87
C LEU A 17 -24.83 10.16 -5.41
N LEU A 18 -25.54 11.28 -5.54
CA LEU A 18 -24.98 12.54 -6.03
C LEU A 18 -23.97 13.13 -5.04
N ILE A 19 -24.22 13.03 -3.74
CA ILE A 19 -23.25 13.41 -2.69
C ILE A 19 -21.98 12.58 -2.80
N MET A 20 -22.11 11.25 -2.93
CA MET A 20 -20.96 10.36 -3.09
C MET A 20 -20.20 10.64 -4.38
N PHE A 21 -20.89 10.79 -5.51
CA PHE A 21 -20.27 11.06 -6.80
C PHE A 21 -19.61 12.45 -6.82
N GLY A 22 -20.28 13.47 -6.29
CA GLY A 22 -19.78 14.83 -6.16
C GLY A 22 -18.51 14.88 -5.32
N TYR A 23 -18.46 14.13 -4.21
CA TYR A 23 -17.25 14.02 -3.41
C TYR A 23 -16.07 13.40 -4.18
N HIS A 24 -16.31 12.31 -4.90
CA HIS A 24 -15.25 11.66 -5.68
C HIS A 24 -14.76 12.54 -6.84
N LEU A 25 -15.64 13.31 -7.47
CA LEU A 25 -15.26 14.29 -8.49
C LEU A 25 -14.45 15.46 -7.88
N TYR A 26 -14.87 15.96 -6.72
CA TYR A 26 -14.13 16.96 -5.96
C TYR A 26 -12.73 16.47 -5.56
N LEU A 27 -12.63 15.23 -5.09
CA LEU A 27 -11.36 14.61 -4.76
C LEU A 27 -10.48 14.46 -6.01
N LEU A 28 -11.04 13.98 -7.13
CA LEU A 28 -10.31 13.88 -8.39
C LEU A 28 -9.75 15.25 -8.81
N TYR A 29 -10.57 16.30 -8.73
CA TYR A 29 -10.14 17.66 -8.98
C TYR A 29 -9.00 18.10 -8.04
N ARG A 30 -9.12 17.81 -6.73
CA ARG A 30 -8.05 18.11 -5.77
C ARG A 30 -6.77 17.34 -6.03
N CYS A 31 -6.84 16.06 -6.37
CA CYS A 31 -5.67 15.24 -6.69
C CYS A 31 -4.96 15.74 -7.95
N LEU A 32 -5.70 16.22 -8.95
CA LEU A 32 -5.13 16.76 -10.19
C LEU A 32 -4.53 18.16 -10.01
N LYS A 33 -5.19 19.05 -9.26
CA LYS A 33 -4.79 20.46 -9.16
C LYS A 33 -3.94 20.80 -7.94
N PHE A 34 -4.10 20.06 -6.84
CA PHE A 34 -3.43 20.29 -5.55
C PHE A 34 -2.96 18.98 -4.91
N PRO A 35 -2.11 18.18 -5.59
CA PRO A 35 -1.70 16.86 -5.11
C PRO A 35 -1.10 16.92 -3.70
N HIS A 36 -0.34 17.98 -3.38
CA HIS A 36 0.32 18.19 -2.09
C HIS A 36 -0.62 18.34 -0.88
N THR A 37 -1.91 18.61 -1.11
CA THR A 37 -2.91 18.77 -0.03
C THR A 37 -3.71 17.50 0.25
N THR A 38 -3.47 16.45 -0.52
CA THR A 38 -4.21 15.18 -0.44
C THR A 38 -3.35 14.09 0.15
N VAL A 39 -3.94 13.17 0.91
CA VAL A 39 -3.22 11.99 1.44
C VAL A 39 -2.61 11.18 0.30
N ILE A 40 -3.30 11.00 -0.83
CA ILE A 40 -2.76 10.30 -2.01
C ILE A 40 -1.47 10.95 -2.52
N GLY A 41 -1.42 12.28 -2.60
CA GLY A 41 -0.20 12.97 -3.02
C GLY A 41 0.92 12.93 -1.98
N TYR A 42 0.56 12.98 -0.70
CA TYR A 42 1.52 12.82 0.41
C TYR A 42 2.14 11.42 0.45
N GLU A 43 1.31 10.37 0.35
CA GLU A 43 1.75 8.98 0.24
C GLU A 43 2.63 8.79 -0.99
N ASN A 44 2.22 9.30 -2.16
CA ASN A 44 3.04 9.23 -3.37
C ASN A 44 4.41 9.90 -3.21
N HIS A 45 4.49 11.03 -2.49
CA HIS A 45 5.76 11.69 -2.19
C HIS A 45 6.65 10.83 -1.29
N ASN A 46 6.10 10.28 -0.21
CA ASN A 46 6.82 9.41 0.70
C ASN A 46 7.27 8.10 0.03
N THR A 47 6.40 7.50 -0.79
CA THR A 47 6.73 6.31 -1.58
C THR A 47 7.85 6.59 -2.56
N LYS A 48 7.85 7.72 -3.27
CA LYS A 48 8.95 8.09 -4.18
C LYS A 48 10.29 8.16 -3.44
N ALA A 49 10.31 8.87 -2.31
CA ALA A 49 11.52 9.01 -1.49
C ALA A 49 11.96 7.68 -0.89
N TRP A 50 11.01 6.85 -0.45
CA TRP A 50 11.29 5.51 0.07
C TRP A 50 11.93 4.61 -1.00
N VAL A 51 11.38 4.56 -2.22
CA VAL A 51 11.95 3.78 -3.33
C VAL A 51 13.36 4.28 -3.71
N GLU A 52 13.58 5.60 -3.75
CA GLU A 52 14.91 6.18 -4.02
C GLU A 52 15.95 5.74 -3.00
N LYS A 53 15.63 5.84 -1.71
CA LYS A 53 16.54 5.46 -0.62
C LYS A 53 16.81 3.96 -0.60
N MET A 54 15.78 3.18 -0.86
CA MET A 54 15.83 1.73 -0.86
C MET A 54 16.70 1.17 -1.99
N LEU A 55 16.66 1.76 -3.19
CA LEU A 55 17.48 1.29 -4.31
C LEU A 55 18.97 1.60 -4.16
N LEU A 56 19.34 2.51 -3.25
CA LEU A 56 20.75 2.75 -2.87
C LEU A 56 21.31 1.69 -1.93
N LEU A 57 20.46 0.87 -1.31
CA LEU A 57 20.90 -0.25 -0.50
C LEU A 57 21.38 -1.39 -1.41
N GLU A 58 22.32 -2.19 -0.90
CA GLU A 58 22.75 -3.42 -1.57
C GLU A 58 21.59 -4.41 -1.68
N ALA A 59 21.64 -5.31 -2.66
CA ALA A 59 20.56 -6.25 -2.90
C ALA A 59 20.23 -7.11 -1.67
N ASN A 60 21.23 -7.46 -0.85
CA ASN A 60 21.05 -8.22 0.39
C ASN A 60 20.26 -7.46 1.47
N ASP A 61 20.37 -6.13 1.50
CA ASP A 61 19.74 -5.27 2.50
C ASP A 61 18.30 -4.85 2.12
N ARG A 62 17.84 -5.19 0.91
CA ARG A 62 16.49 -4.85 0.41
C ARG A 62 15.38 -5.78 0.91
N SER A 63 15.71 -6.80 1.70
CA SER A 63 14.78 -7.80 2.24
C SER A 63 13.64 -7.19 3.06
N LEU A 64 13.92 -6.15 3.85
CA LEU A 64 12.91 -5.43 4.63
C LEU A 64 11.85 -4.78 3.72
N ALA A 65 12.28 -4.19 2.61
CA ALA A 65 11.37 -3.54 1.70
C ALA A 65 10.49 -4.53 0.93
N LEU A 66 11.07 -5.68 0.52
CA LEU A 66 10.30 -6.79 -0.04
C LEU A 66 9.25 -7.29 0.96
N THR A 67 9.59 -7.34 2.25
CA THR A 67 8.66 -7.73 3.31
C THR A 67 7.49 -6.76 3.44
N VAL A 68 7.74 -5.44 3.40
CA VAL A 68 6.68 -4.42 3.43
C VAL A 68 5.75 -4.53 2.21
N ILE A 69 6.32 -4.69 1.01
CA ILE A 69 5.53 -4.85 -0.22
C ILE A 69 4.72 -6.15 -0.16
N ASN A 70 5.33 -7.26 0.27
CA ASN A 70 4.65 -8.55 0.41
C ASN A 70 3.51 -8.49 1.43
N GLY A 71 3.67 -7.77 2.55
CA GLY A 71 2.57 -7.52 3.48
C GLY A 71 1.38 -6.83 2.82
N THR A 72 1.65 -5.85 1.95
CA THR A 72 0.61 -5.15 1.17
C THR A 72 -0.02 -6.06 0.11
N VAL A 73 0.76 -6.93 -0.54
CA VAL A 73 0.27 -7.96 -1.48
C VAL A 73 -0.65 -8.96 -0.78
N SER A 74 -0.28 -9.43 0.40
CA SER A 74 -1.11 -10.33 1.21
C SER A 74 -2.43 -9.66 1.62
N ALA A 75 -2.38 -8.41 2.09
CA ALA A 75 -3.58 -7.65 2.42
C ALA A 75 -4.48 -7.43 1.18
N SER A 76 -3.89 -7.11 0.02
CA SER A 76 -4.63 -6.93 -1.24
C SER A 76 -5.30 -8.22 -1.69
N THR A 77 -4.59 -9.34 -1.60
CA THR A 77 -5.12 -10.66 -1.95
C THR A 77 -6.29 -11.04 -1.04
N PHE A 78 -6.18 -10.78 0.27
CA PHE A 78 -7.27 -11.01 1.22
C PHE A 78 -8.52 -10.17 0.91
N LEU A 79 -8.35 -8.88 0.60
CA LEU A 79 -9.47 -8.03 0.21
C LEU A 79 -10.07 -8.43 -1.14
N ALA A 80 -9.25 -8.89 -2.09
CA ALA A 80 -9.70 -9.41 -3.38
C ALA A 80 -10.58 -10.65 -3.19
N THR A 81 -10.10 -11.66 -2.43
CA THR A 81 -10.87 -12.89 -2.19
C THR A 81 -12.14 -12.61 -1.41
N THR A 82 -12.10 -11.70 -0.43
CA THR A 82 -13.30 -11.26 0.30
C THR A 82 -14.31 -10.60 -0.64
N SER A 83 -13.87 -9.70 -1.52
CA SER A 83 -14.74 -9.04 -2.49
C SER A 83 -15.37 -10.04 -3.47
N LEU A 84 -14.60 -11.04 -3.92
CA LEU A 84 -15.08 -12.12 -4.78
C LEU A 84 -16.07 -13.04 -4.05
N ALA A 85 -15.80 -13.39 -2.79
CA ALA A 85 -16.69 -14.20 -1.96
C ALA A 85 -18.03 -13.50 -1.71
N LEU A 86 -18.02 -12.19 -1.41
CA LEU A 86 -19.23 -11.39 -1.29
C LEU A 86 -20.00 -11.32 -2.61
N SER A 87 -19.31 -11.15 -3.73
CA SER A 87 -19.93 -11.19 -5.07
C SER A 87 -20.62 -12.52 -5.34
N SER A 88 -19.95 -13.64 -5.03
CA SER A 88 -20.50 -14.99 -5.16
C SER A 88 -21.71 -15.20 -4.24
N LEU A 89 -21.63 -14.75 -2.98
CA LEU A 89 -22.72 -14.83 -2.02
C LEU A 89 -23.97 -14.08 -2.52
N ILE A 90 -23.80 -12.86 -3.01
CA ILE A 90 -24.89 -12.03 -3.55
C ILE A 90 -25.46 -12.66 -4.83
N GLY A 91 -24.60 -13.18 -5.71
CA GLY A 91 -25.03 -13.87 -6.93
C GLY A 91 -25.81 -15.15 -6.64
N ALA A 92 -25.34 -15.97 -5.70
CA ALA A 92 -26.03 -17.18 -5.24
C ALA A 92 -27.37 -16.84 -4.57
N TRP A 93 -27.40 -15.75 -3.79
CA TRP A 93 -28.63 -15.23 -3.18
C TRP A 93 -29.67 -14.81 -4.24
N ILE A 94 -29.23 -14.16 -5.33
CA ILE A 94 -30.12 -13.80 -6.44
C ILE A 94 -30.64 -15.03 -7.20
N GLY A 95 -29.80 -16.07 -7.34
CA GLY A 95 -30.10 -17.27 -8.13
C GLY A 95 -30.95 -18.31 -7.39
N SER A 96 -31.05 -18.21 -6.06
CA SER A 96 -31.87 -19.13 -5.27
C SER A 96 -33.35 -18.75 -5.38
N SER A 97 -34.15 -19.61 -6.02
CA SER A 97 -35.57 -19.43 -6.40
C SER A 97 -36.55 -19.15 -5.22
N SER A 98 -36.09 -19.12 -3.97
CA SER A 98 -36.90 -18.68 -2.82
C SER A 98 -36.79 -17.17 -2.59
N HIS A 99 -37.17 -16.38 -3.60
CA HIS A 99 -37.68 -15.03 -3.34
C HIS A 99 -38.78 -15.18 -2.26
N ASN A 100 -38.72 -14.43 -1.15
CA ASN A 100 -39.85 -14.00 -0.29
C ASN A 100 -39.60 -14.04 1.22
N ILE A 101 -38.60 -14.75 1.76
CA ILE A 101 -38.51 -14.92 3.23
C ILE A 101 -38.08 -13.62 3.94
N PHE A 102 -37.14 -12.85 3.39
CA PHE A 102 -36.67 -11.60 4.00
C PHE A 102 -37.08 -10.32 3.25
N THR A 103 -37.52 -10.44 2.00
CA THR A 103 -37.88 -9.31 1.12
C THR A 103 -39.10 -8.51 1.63
N ASN A 104 -40.02 -9.15 2.35
CA ASN A 104 -41.23 -8.50 2.89
C ASN A 104 -41.05 -7.89 4.29
N ILE A 105 -40.06 -8.34 5.07
CA ILE A 105 -39.88 -7.92 6.48
C ILE A 105 -38.79 -6.85 6.62
N LEU A 106 -37.74 -6.90 5.79
CA LEU A 106 -36.55 -6.07 5.97
C LEU A 106 -36.48 -4.85 5.04
N ILE A 107 -37.34 -4.75 4.03
CA ILE A 107 -37.28 -3.67 3.03
C ILE A 107 -38.22 -2.53 3.42
N TYR A 108 -37.63 -1.44 3.91
CA TYR A 108 -38.29 -0.15 4.00
C TYR A 108 -38.06 0.63 2.70
N GLY A 109 -39.05 0.67 1.79
CA GLY A 109 -38.98 1.38 0.50
C GLY A 109 -39.84 0.74 -0.59
N ASP A 110 -39.74 1.24 -1.83
CA ASP A 110 -40.42 0.68 -3.01
C ASP A 110 -40.00 -0.79 -3.25
N THR A 111 -41.01 -1.66 -3.30
CA THR A 111 -40.88 -3.13 -3.34
C THR A 111 -40.98 -3.69 -4.76
N SER A 112 -40.98 -2.85 -5.79
CA SER A 112 -40.95 -3.32 -7.18
C SER A 112 -39.77 -4.26 -7.44
N THR A 113 -40.05 -5.43 -8.02
CA THR A 113 -39.06 -6.47 -8.35
C THR A 113 -37.88 -5.90 -9.14
N SER A 114 -38.13 -4.95 -10.05
CA SER A 114 -37.08 -4.29 -10.84
C SER A 114 -36.11 -3.48 -9.99
N VAL A 115 -36.59 -2.75 -8.99
CA VAL A 115 -35.76 -1.92 -8.09
C VAL A 115 -34.88 -2.81 -7.21
N VAL A 116 -35.42 -3.93 -6.73
CA VAL A 116 -34.68 -4.92 -5.94
C VAL A 116 -33.53 -5.53 -6.77
N SER A 117 -33.77 -5.91 -8.02
CA SER A 117 -32.70 -6.40 -8.91
C SER A 117 -31.60 -5.36 -9.15
N ILE A 118 -31.97 -4.08 -9.34
CA ILE A 118 -31.00 -2.99 -9.54
C ILE A 118 -30.09 -2.83 -8.30
N LYS A 119 -30.66 -2.89 -7.09
CA LYS A 119 -29.89 -2.82 -5.83
C LYS A 119 -28.77 -3.86 -5.80
N TYR A 120 -29.10 -5.13 -6.02
CA TYR A 120 -28.11 -6.20 -5.95
C TYR A 120 -27.12 -6.21 -7.12
N ILE A 121 -27.55 -5.91 -8.34
CA ILE A 121 -26.66 -5.82 -9.51
C ILE A 121 -25.65 -4.68 -9.31
N SER A 122 -26.09 -3.51 -8.82
CA SER A 122 -25.19 -2.39 -8.55
C SER A 122 -24.15 -2.73 -7.47
N LEU A 123 -24.57 -3.44 -6.42
CA LEU A 123 -23.68 -3.93 -5.36
C LEU A 123 -22.66 -4.94 -5.90
N LEU A 124 -23.11 -5.89 -6.73
CA LEU A 124 -22.27 -6.90 -7.38
C LEU A 124 -21.19 -6.24 -8.25
N ILE A 125 -21.58 -5.29 -9.11
CA ILE A 125 -20.63 -4.54 -9.96
C ILE A 125 -19.59 -3.85 -9.08
N CYS A 126 -19.99 -3.25 -7.97
CA CYS A 126 -19.07 -2.55 -7.08
C CYS A 126 -18.04 -3.50 -6.43
N PHE A 127 -18.47 -4.68 -5.97
CA PHE A 127 -17.54 -5.68 -5.44
C PHE A 127 -16.63 -6.29 -6.51
N LEU A 128 -17.10 -6.48 -7.74
CA LEU A 128 -16.27 -6.93 -8.85
C LEU A 128 -15.24 -5.87 -9.27
N LEU A 129 -15.60 -4.58 -9.23
CA LEU A 129 -14.66 -3.48 -9.44
C LEU A 129 -13.60 -3.43 -8.34
N ALA A 130 -13.97 -3.64 -7.08
CA ALA A 130 -13.03 -3.76 -5.97
C ALA A 130 -12.07 -4.94 -6.17
N PHE A 131 -12.61 -6.13 -6.46
CA PHE A 131 -11.82 -7.33 -6.78
C PHE A 131 -10.81 -7.07 -7.91
N GLY A 132 -11.27 -6.55 -9.04
CA GLY A 132 -10.40 -6.24 -10.17
C GLY A 132 -9.30 -5.26 -9.80
N SER A 133 -9.62 -4.22 -9.02
CA SER A 133 -8.64 -3.24 -8.55
C SER A 133 -7.58 -3.87 -7.64
N PHE A 134 -7.97 -4.72 -6.69
CA PHE A 134 -6.99 -5.43 -5.84
C PHE A 134 -6.14 -6.44 -6.61
N VAL A 135 -6.68 -7.12 -7.61
CA VAL A 135 -5.87 -8.00 -8.49
C VAL A 135 -4.84 -7.18 -9.27
N GLN A 136 -5.21 -6.00 -9.78
CA GLN A 136 -4.29 -5.09 -10.45
C GLN A 136 -3.22 -4.52 -9.50
N CYS A 137 -3.60 -4.22 -8.25
CA CYS A 137 -2.69 -3.84 -7.18
C CYS A 137 -1.62 -4.91 -6.94
N VAL A 138 -2.04 -6.17 -6.72
CA VAL A 138 -1.14 -7.33 -6.52
C VAL A 138 -0.17 -7.46 -7.70
N ARG A 139 -0.66 -7.38 -8.94
CA ARG A 139 0.19 -7.48 -10.13
C ARG A 139 1.28 -6.40 -10.17
N CYS A 140 0.94 -5.15 -9.85
CA CYS A 140 1.89 -4.05 -9.85
C CYS A 140 2.95 -4.19 -8.74
N TYR A 141 2.55 -4.68 -7.56
CA TYR A 141 3.48 -4.91 -6.45
C TYR A 141 4.37 -6.12 -6.67
N VAL A 142 3.86 -7.22 -7.24
CA VAL A 142 4.69 -8.37 -7.63
C VAL A 142 5.72 -7.96 -8.68
N HIS A 143 5.34 -7.13 -9.66
CA HIS A 143 6.29 -6.59 -10.61
C HIS A 143 7.35 -5.69 -9.95
N ALA A 144 6.95 -4.87 -8.97
CA ALA A 144 7.89 -4.07 -8.18
C ALA A 144 8.87 -4.95 -7.39
N ASN A 145 8.38 -6.02 -6.74
CA ASN A 145 9.23 -6.99 -6.03
C ASN A 145 10.29 -7.61 -6.94
N PHE A 146 9.91 -7.97 -8.17
CA PHE A 146 10.84 -8.50 -9.15
C PHE A 146 11.94 -7.49 -9.48
N LEU A 147 11.56 -6.23 -9.76
CA LEU A 147 12.53 -5.16 -10.06
C LEU A 147 13.45 -4.86 -8.88
N ILE A 148 12.93 -4.92 -7.66
CA ILE A 148 13.68 -4.66 -6.43
C ILE A 148 14.71 -5.75 -6.14
N SER A 149 14.32 -7.01 -6.35
CA SER A 149 15.13 -8.20 -6.04
C SER A 149 16.22 -8.46 -7.09
N MET A 150 16.18 -7.77 -8.23
CA MET A 150 17.12 -7.94 -9.33
C MET A 150 18.56 -7.62 -8.87
N PRO A 151 19.50 -8.59 -8.89
CA PRO A 151 20.89 -8.34 -8.54
C PRO A 151 21.63 -7.60 -9.66
N ASN A 152 22.59 -6.73 -9.31
CA ASN A 152 23.59 -6.12 -10.21
C ASN A 152 23.05 -5.51 -11.51
N THR A 153 21.96 -4.76 -11.47
CA THR A 153 21.42 -4.09 -12.68
C THR A 153 21.14 -2.61 -12.40
N ASP A 154 21.51 -1.74 -13.34
CA ASP A 154 21.18 -0.31 -13.40
C ASP A 154 19.69 -0.08 -13.72
N VAL A 155 18.79 -0.69 -12.94
CA VAL A 155 17.35 -0.48 -13.10
C VAL A 155 17.05 0.99 -12.75
N PRO A 156 16.47 1.79 -13.66
CA PRO A 156 16.20 3.17 -13.34
C PRO A 156 15.15 3.26 -12.24
N VAL A 157 15.42 4.06 -11.22
CA VAL A 157 14.55 4.28 -10.05
C VAL A 157 13.11 4.62 -10.46
N SER A 158 12.96 5.33 -11.58
CA SER A 158 11.67 5.73 -12.15
C SER A 158 10.75 4.55 -12.50
N TYR A 159 11.30 3.40 -12.90
CA TYR A 159 10.51 2.20 -13.23
C TYR A 159 9.92 1.56 -11.98
N VAL A 160 10.74 1.42 -10.94
CA VAL A 160 10.29 0.87 -9.65
C VAL A 160 9.28 1.81 -9.01
N GLN A 161 9.56 3.12 -8.98
CA GLN A 161 8.62 4.13 -8.50
C GLN A 161 7.28 4.02 -9.24
N LYS A 162 7.29 3.98 -10.57
CA LYS A 162 6.06 3.90 -11.37
C LYS A 162 5.25 2.63 -11.05
N SER A 163 5.91 1.49 -10.83
CA SER A 163 5.23 0.24 -10.46
C SER A 163 4.59 0.32 -9.08
N VAL A 164 5.33 0.81 -8.08
CA VAL A 164 4.85 0.93 -6.69
C VAL A 164 3.72 1.96 -6.57
N LEU A 165 3.85 3.12 -7.23
CA LEU A 165 2.80 4.15 -7.25
C LEU A 165 1.53 3.64 -7.94
N ARG A 166 1.67 2.88 -9.04
CA ARG A 166 0.50 2.31 -9.72
C ARG A 166 -0.19 1.26 -8.86
N GLY A 167 0.56 0.46 -8.11
CA GLY A 167 0.01 -0.46 -7.11
C GLY A 167 -0.78 0.27 -6.03
N SER A 168 -0.20 1.31 -5.43
CA SER A 168 -0.85 2.15 -4.42
C SER A 168 -2.11 2.85 -4.94
N LEU A 169 -2.11 3.27 -6.20
CA LEU A 169 -3.31 3.83 -6.83
C LEU A 169 -4.44 2.79 -6.92
N PHE A 170 -4.14 1.58 -7.41
CA PHE A 170 -5.14 0.51 -7.50
C PHE A 170 -5.64 0.06 -6.12
N TRP A 171 -4.76 0.03 -5.11
CA TRP A 171 -5.14 -0.19 -3.71
C TRP A 171 -6.18 0.84 -3.25
N SER A 172 -5.90 2.11 -3.47
CA SER A 172 -6.79 3.21 -3.10
C SER A 172 -8.13 3.12 -3.81
N VAL A 173 -8.13 2.85 -5.13
CA VAL A 173 -9.35 2.64 -5.92
C VAL A 173 -10.17 1.46 -5.40
N GLY A 174 -9.52 0.34 -5.05
CA GLY A 174 -10.18 -0.83 -4.47
C GLY A 174 -10.86 -0.52 -3.14
N LEU A 175 -10.19 0.20 -2.24
CA LEU A 175 -10.79 0.64 -0.98
C LEU A 175 -12.00 1.56 -1.19
N ARG A 176 -11.91 2.51 -2.14
CA ARG A 176 -13.06 3.37 -2.49
C ARG A 176 -14.24 2.59 -3.05
N ALA A 177 -13.98 1.58 -3.87
CA ALA A 177 -15.02 0.69 -4.36
C ALA A 177 -15.68 -0.08 -3.19
N ILE A 178 -14.92 -0.57 -2.19
CA ILE A 178 -15.51 -1.17 -1.00
C ILE A 178 -16.39 -0.17 -0.24
N TYR A 179 -15.93 1.06 -0.01
CA TYR A 179 -16.72 2.08 0.68
C TYR A 179 -18.02 2.42 -0.07
N PHE A 180 -17.96 2.51 -1.39
CA PHE A 180 -19.16 2.71 -2.20
C PHE A 180 -20.11 1.49 -2.12
N ALA A 181 -19.57 0.27 -2.15
CA ALA A 181 -20.35 -0.96 -1.96
C ALA A 181 -21.02 -0.99 -0.58
N THR A 182 -20.34 -0.54 0.48
CA THR A 182 -20.94 -0.42 1.82
C THR A 182 -22.16 0.50 1.80
N ASN A 183 -22.10 1.65 1.11
CA ASN A 183 -23.27 2.54 0.99
C ASN A 183 -24.45 1.86 0.27
N LEU A 184 -24.16 1.10 -0.80
CA LEU A 184 -25.18 0.32 -1.51
C LEU A 184 -25.72 -0.84 -0.67
N LEU A 185 -24.93 -1.41 0.24
CA LEU A 185 -25.40 -2.40 1.21
C LEU A 185 -26.46 -1.77 2.13
N PHE A 186 -26.22 -0.55 2.63
CA PHE A 186 -27.19 0.16 3.46
C PHE A 186 -28.49 0.48 2.70
N TRP A 187 -28.43 0.59 1.38
CA TRP A 187 -29.61 0.75 0.52
C TRP A 187 -30.54 -0.47 0.50
N ILE A 188 -30.05 -1.65 0.87
CA ILE A 188 -30.89 -2.84 1.06
C ILE A 188 -31.85 -2.65 2.25
N PHE A 189 -31.40 -1.97 3.32
CA PHE A 189 -32.25 -1.65 4.49
C PHE A 189 -33.22 -0.50 4.22
N GLY A 190 -32.93 0.35 3.24
CA GLY A 190 -33.81 1.43 2.80
C GLY A 190 -33.07 2.70 2.36
N PRO A 191 -33.79 3.72 1.88
CA PRO A 191 -33.21 4.98 1.42
C PRO A 191 -32.68 5.84 2.57
N ILE A 192 -33.37 5.83 3.72
CA ILE A 192 -32.97 6.60 4.91
C ILE A 192 -31.58 6.14 5.42
N PRO A 193 -31.35 4.85 5.71
CA PRO A 193 -30.03 4.39 6.12
C PRO A 193 -28.96 4.60 5.04
N MET A 194 -29.30 4.46 3.76
CA MET A 194 -28.39 4.77 2.64
C MET A 194 -27.95 6.24 2.64
N PHE A 195 -28.89 7.18 2.77
CA PHE A 195 -28.58 8.60 2.78
C PHE A 195 -27.71 8.97 3.99
N ALA A 196 -28.06 8.50 5.18
CA ALA A 196 -27.24 8.69 6.38
C ALA A 196 -25.83 8.11 6.21
N ALA A 197 -25.73 6.88 5.67
CA ALA A 197 -24.44 6.25 5.37
C ALA A 197 -23.62 7.07 4.37
N SER A 198 -24.26 7.67 3.35
CA SER A 198 -23.58 8.49 2.34
C SER A 198 -22.97 9.76 2.93
N VAL A 199 -23.70 10.44 3.82
CA VAL A 199 -23.20 11.64 4.52
C VAL A 199 -22.06 11.27 5.45
N ILE A 200 -22.22 10.20 6.25
CA ILE A 200 -21.18 9.71 7.16
C ILE A 200 -19.94 9.30 6.37
N MET A 201 -20.11 8.57 5.26
CA MET A 201 -19.00 8.12 4.43
C MET A 201 -18.25 9.30 3.82
N VAL A 202 -18.96 10.32 3.31
CA VAL A 202 -18.30 11.54 2.81
C VAL A 202 -17.54 12.26 3.92
N MET A 203 -18.08 12.32 5.15
CA MET A 203 -17.38 12.90 6.29
C MET A 203 -16.09 12.12 6.63
N VAL A 204 -16.18 10.79 6.70
CA VAL A 204 -15.03 9.91 6.94
C VAL A 204 -13.98 10.06 5.84
N LEU A 205 -14.41 10.05 4.58
CA LEU A 205 -13.51 10.24 3.43
C LEU A 205 -12.87 11.63 3.45
N HIS A 206 -13.62 12.67 3.81
CA HIS A 206 -13.08 14.02 3.91
C HIS A 206 -11.97 14.11 4.94
N ILE A 207 -12.13 13.45 6.09
CA ILE A 207 -11.09 13.38 7.13
C ILE A 207 -9.91 12.55 6.62
N LEU A 208 -10.17 11.40 6.01
CA LEU A 208 -9.14 10.48 5.52
C LEU A 208 -8.31 11.06 4.36
N ASP A 209 -8.91 11.89 3.51
CA ASP A 209 -8.25 12.47 2.34
C ASP A 209 -7.58 13.81 2.61
N SER A 210 -7.99 14.48 3.69
CA SER A 210 -7.43 15.77 4.07
C SER A 210 -6.13 15.57 4.82
N ASN A 211 -5.02 15.86 4.14
CA ASN A 211 -3.73 15.94 4.79
C ASN A 211 -3.41 17.39 5.14
N SER A 212 -3.20 17.68 6.42
CA SER A 212 -2.69 18.97 6.89
C SER A 212 -1.20 18.94 7.24
N THR A 213 -0.56 17.77 7.14
CA THR A 213 0.86 17.63 7.47
C THR A 213 1.73 18.19 6.34
N PRO A 214 2.72 19.05 6.65
CA PRO A 214 3.65 19.54 5.63
C PRO A 214 4.49 18.38 5.08
N LEU A 215 4.80 18.43 3.78
CA LEU A 215 5.64 17.40 3.16
C LEU A 215 7.03 17.41 3.79
N HIS A 216 7.46 16.26 4.31
CA HIS A 216 8.81 16.11 4.80
C HIS A 216 9.80 16.19 3.63
N GLN A 217 10.81 17.04 3.79
CA GLN A 217 11.86 17.20 2.80
C GLN A 217 12.95 16.17 3.09
N PHE A 218 12.88 15.03 2.43
CA PHE A 218 13.89 13.99 2.58
C PHE A 218 15.25 14.51 2.10
N GLY A 219 16.26 14.49 2.98
CA GLY A 219 17.62 14.94 2.65
C GLY A 219 18.26 14.12 1.51
N PRO A 220 19.25 14.69 0.78
CA PRO A 220 19.84 14.05 -0.39
C PRO A 220 20.43 12.68 -0.06
N ALA A 221 20.06 11.68 -0.85
CA ALA A 221 20.36 10.28 -0.60
C ALA A 221 21.83 9.89 -0.84
N SER A 222 22.57 10.70 -1.60
CA SER A 222 23.96 10.43 -2.00
C SER A 222 24.98 10.62 -0.87
N ARG A 223 24.88 11.68 -0.05
CA ARG A 223 25.93 12.00 0.92
C ARG A 223 26.07 10.97 2.03
N GLN A 224 24.95 10.53 2.60
CA GLN A 224 24.98 9.70 3.81
C GLN A 224 25.45 8.27 3.54
N ASN A 225 25.06 7.69 2.39
CA ASN A 225 25.54 6.38 1.96
C ASN A 225 27.01 6.42 1.52
N LEU A 226 27.46 7.51 0.89
CA LEU A 226 28.87 7.71 0.56
C LEU A 226 29.72 7.79 1.83
N PHE A 227 29.32 8.58 2.83
CA PHE A 227 30.05 8.67 4.10
C PHE A 227 30.07 7.35 4.86
N ARG A 228 28.97 6.58 4.85
CA ARG A 228 28.94 5.25 5.46
C ARG A 228 29.89 4.27 4.75
N LYS A 229 29.85 4.23 3.41
CA LYS A 229 30.71 3.36 2.60
C LYS A 229 32.19 3.71 2.78
N ILE A 230 32.51 5.01 2.78
CA ILE A 230 33.86 5.50 3.08
C ILE A 230 34.28 5.10 4.51
N GLY A 231 33.40 5.22 5.50
CA GLY A 231 33.67 4.82 6.88
C GLY A 231 33.93 3.32 7.03
N GLU A 232 33.16 2.47 6.35
CA GLU A 232 33.33 1.02 6.34
C GLU A 232 34.64 0.60 5.65
N GLU A 233 34.96 1.19 4.50
CA GLU A 233 36.24 1.00 3.79
C GLU A 233 37.43 1.42 4.65
N ILE A 234 37.39 2.61 5.27
CA ILE A 234 38.44 3.09 6.17
C ILE A 234 38.60 2.13 7.36
N THR A 235 37.50 1.65 7.94
CA THR A 235 37.54 0.72 9.07
C THR A 235 38.13 -0.63 8.65
N ALA A 236 37.79 -1.13 7.47
CA ALA A 236 38.34 -2.37 6.92
C ALA A 236 39.85 -2.25 6.65
N VAL A 237 40.28 -1.18 6.00
CA VAL A 237 41.70 -0.89 5.75
C VAL A 237 42.46 -0.72 7.07
N THR A 238 41.89 -0.02 8.05
CA THR A 238 42.50 0.14 9.37
C THR A 238 42.69 -1.20 10.07
N ARG A 239 41.71 -2.12 10.02
CA ARG A 239 41.88 -3.47 10.59
C ARG A 239 42.96 -4.29 9.88
N VAL A 240 43.11 -4.14 8.56
CA VAL A 240 44.15 -4.84 7.79
C VAL A 240 45.54 -4.31 8.17
N ILE A 241 45.68 -2.99 8.31
CA ILE A 241 46.93 -2.35 8.74
C ILE A 241 47.31 -2.80 10.15
N ASP A 242 46.37 -2.76 11.10
CA ASP A 242 46.57 -3.17 12.50
C ASP A 242 46.99 -4.66 12.61
N HIS A 243 46.40 -5.51 11.76
CA HIS A 243 46.80 -6.92 11.68
C HIS A 243 48.20 -7.10 11.08
N HIS A 244 48.61 -6.24 10.14
CA HIS A 244 49.95 -6.29 9.54
C HIS A 244 51.03 -5.82 10.54
N GLU A 245 50.78 -4.75 11.29
CA GLU A 245 51.67 -4.27 12.36
C GLU A 245 51.87 -5.33 13.45
N ARG A 246 50.80 -5.93 13.98
CA ARG A 246 50.91 -7.03 14.95
C ARG A 246 51.71 -8.22 14.42
N SER A 247 51.57 -8.52 13.14
CA SER A 247 52.29 -9.64 12.50
C SER A 247 53.78 -9.34 12.34
N GLN A 248 54.14 -8.08 12.07
CA GLN A 248 55.53 -7.64 12.01
C GLN A 248 56.17 -7.60 13.41
N GLU A 249 55.46 -7.08 14.41
CA GLU A 249 55.96 -7.00 15.79
C GLU A 249 56.19 -8.40 16.39
N SER A 250 55.28 -9.35 16.11
CA SER A 250 55.47 -10.75 16.50
C SER A 250 56.66 -11.42 15.80
N ARG A 251 56.96 -11.06 14.53
CA ARG A 251 58.14 -11.57 13.81
C ARG A 251 59.43 -10.97 14.35
N SER A 252 59.44 -9.67 14.64
CA SER A 252 60.60 -8.97 15.22
C SER A 252 60.97 -9.56 16.59
N ASN A 253 59.98 -9.72 17.48
CA ASN A 253 60.20 -10.32 18.80
C ASN A 253 60.69 -11.77 18.71
N ALA A 254 60.18 -12.56 17.75
CA ALA A 254 60.66 -13.93 17.53
C ALA A 254 62.12 -13.98 17.03
N SER A 255 62.51 -13.05 16.15
CA SER A 255 63.92 -12.95 15.68
C SER A 255 64.87 -12.47 16.77
N ASP A 256 64.44 -11.57 17.65
CA ASP A 256 65.27 -11.11 18.78
C ASP A 256 65.50 -12.23 19.81
N VAL A 257 64.46 -13.02 20.11
CA VAL A 257 64.58 -14.20 21.00
C VAL A 257 65.52 -15.26 20.42
N LEU A 258 65.39 -15.59 19.13
CA LEU A 258 66.30 -16.53 18.46
C LEU A 258 67.75 -16.00 18.43
N GLY A 259 67.93 -14.69 18.21
CA GLY A 259 69.25 -14.05 18.20
C GLY A 259 69.90 -13.94 19.59
N SER A 260 69.12 -13.96 20.67
CA SER A 260 69.65 -14.08 22.04
C SER A 260 70.05 -15.50 22.41
N ASP A 261 69.27 -16.53 22.01
CA ASP A 261 69.60 -17.92 22.30
C ASP A 261 70.88 -18.38 21.59
N HIS A 262 71.08 -17.96 20.34
CA HIS A 262 72.31 -18.26 19.60
C HIS A 262 73.56 -17.63 20.24
N ARG A 263 73.44 -16.41 20.78
CA ARG A 263 74.53 -15.72 21.49
C ARG A 263 74.85 -16.30 22.86
N LEU A 264 73.88 -16.97 23.49
CA LEU A 264 74.09 -17.68 24.76
C LEU A 264 74.79 -19.03 24.55
N GLN A 265 74.51 -19.72 23.45
CA GLN A 265 75.22 -20.97 23.10
C GLN A 265 76.67 -20.75 22.67
N GLU A 266 77.00 -19.69 21.94
CA GLU A 266 78.40 -19.37 21.57
C GLU A 266 79.28 -18.96 22.77
N ARG A 267 78.69 -18.50 23.88
CA ARG A 267 79.43 -18.10 25.09
C ARG A 267 79.80 -19.26 26.02
N GLN A 268 79.34 -20.48 25.75
CA GLN A 268 79.57 -21.66 26.58
C GLN A 268 80.42 -22.76 25.91
N GLY A 269 80.98 -22.50 24.72
CA GLY A 269 81.86 -23.43 23.98
C GLY A 269 83.33 -23.07 24.08
#